data_AF-A0A2W1JLS1-F1
#
_entry.id   AF-A0A2W1JLS1-F1
#
_cell.length_a   1.000
_cell.length_b   1.000
_cell.length_c   1.000
_cell.angle_alpha   90.00
_cell.angle_beta   90.00
_cell.angle_gamma   90.00
#
_symmetry.space_group_name_H-M   'P 1'
#
loop_
_entity.id
_entity.type
_entity.pdbx_description
1 polymer ?
#
loop_
_entity_poly.entity_id
_entity_poly.type
_entity_poly.pdbx_seq_one_letter_code
_entity_poly.pdbx_strand_id
1 'polypeptide(L)'
;MLHQESISLETQTVTNGVPPQSGLTAQQTQGLALQQQLQRLEEVIVLDGLKLPLTQRTIVDEEQLLSQLLAVERSIPDTVRAAEDILKGKEEILSRAHQYAQELIKSAEQRAAQIADELTIIQQAEREAQQLQKQVQSEVEALRQRNISEVERARRQTQQELDAMRQATQAECEQIHREADLYADRVLKDLEVQLGTMLKVINNGRSHLKKSA
;
A
#
# COMPACT_ATOMS: atom_id res chain seq x y z
N MET A 1 6.85 -9.14 29.09
CA MET A 1 8.04 -9.84 28.56
C MET A 1 8.26 -9.35 27.14
N LEU A 2 9.23 -8.46 26.97
CA LEU A 2 9.73 -7.99 25.69
C LEU A 2 10.71 -9.05 25.17
N HIS A 3 10.39 -9.72 24.06
CA HIS A 3 11.41 -10.42 23.28
C HIS A 3 11.54 -9.68 21.95
N GLN A 4 12.59 -8.84 21.90
CA GLN A 4 13.18 -8.42 20.63
C GLN A 4 13.82 -9.66 20.01
N GLU A 5 13.22 -10.20 18.96
CA GLU A 5 13.97 -11.00 18.00
C GLU A 5 14.67 -10.02 17.06
N SER A 6 15.94 -9.80 17.38
CA SER A 6 16.91 -9.14 16.52
C SER A 6 16.97 -9.86 15.17
N ILE A 7 16.44 -9.22 14.14
CA ILE A 7 16.65 -9.63 12.75
C ILE A 7 18.15 -9.46 12.47
N SER A 8 18.88 -10.57 12.54
CA SER A 8 20.24 -10.68 12.04
C SER A 8 20.20 -10.44 10.54
N LEU A 9 20.53 -9.22 10.13
CA LEU A 9 20.93 -8.90 8.76
C LEU A 9 22.23 -9.66 8.49
N GLU A 10 22.11 -10.93 8.10
CA GLU A 10 23.17 -11.64 7.38
C GLU A 10 23.38 -10.87 6.07
N THR A 11 24.30 -9.92 6.16
CA THR A 11 24.93 -9.33 5.00
C THR A 11 25.72 -10.46 4.37
N GLN A 12 25.06 -11.22 3.48
CA GLN A 12 25.75 -12.10 2.56
C GLN A 12 26.70 -11.22 1.77
N THR A 13 27.94 -11.21 2.22
CA THR A 13 29.07 -10.77 1.44
C THR A 13 29.04 -11.63 0.20
N VAL A 14 28.53 -11.05 -0.89
CA VAL A 14 28.77 -11.53 -2.24
C VAL A 14 30.29 -11.55 -2.35
N THR A 15 30.84 -12.73 -2.12
CA THR A 15 32.23 -13.07 -2.34
C THR A 15 32.45 -12.84 -3.83
N ASN A 16 32.90 -11.62 -4.14
CA ASN A 16 33.41 -11.25 -5.43
C ASN A 16 34.55 -12.22 -5.71
N GLY A 17 34.22 -13.26 -6.49
CA GLY A 17 35.17 -14.15 -7.10
C GLY A 17 36.00 -13.36 -8.10
N VAL A 18 36.96 -12.60 -7.58
CA VAL A 18 38.12 -12.19 -8.35
C VAL A 18 38.79 -13.49 -8.79
N PRO A 19 38.87 -13.80 -10.09
CA PRO A 19 39.50 -15.03 -10.55
C PRO A 19 40.98 -15.02 -10.10
N PRO A 20 41.57 -16.19 -9.78
CA PRO A 20 42.95 -16.26 -9.34
C PRO A 20 43.86 -15.71 -10.43
N GLN A 21 44.53 -14.58 -10.14
CA GLN A 21 45.47 -13.90 -11.07
C GLN A 21 46.76 -14.70 -11.34
N SER A 22 46.85 -15.94 -10.86
CA SER A 22 48.04 -16.79 -10.90
C SER A 22 48.36 -17.39 -12.27
N GLY A 23 47.40 -17.41 -13.22
CA GLY A 23 47.63 -17.94 -14.57
C GLY A 23 48.36 -16.99 -15.52
N LEU A 24 48.08 -15.68 -15.41
CA LEU A 24 48.57 -14.68 -16.36
C LEU A 24 50.10 -14.50 -16.35
N THR A 25 50.76 -14.71 -15.20
CA THR A 25 52.21 -14.51 -15.06
C THR A 25 53.04 -15.67 -15.64
N ALA A 26 52.60 -16.91 -15.47
CA ALA A 26 53.29 -18.08 -16.03
C ALA A 26 53.22 -18.09 -17.57
N GLN A 27 52.09 -17.71 -18.14
CA GLN A 27 51.85 -17.73 -19.59
C GLN A 27 52.51 -16.55 -20.32
N GLN A 28 52.61 -15.37 -19.69
CA GLN A 28 53.45 -14.26 -20.18
C GLN A 28 54.94 -14.66 -20.25
N THR A 29 55.41 -15.43 -19.26
CA THR A 29 56.80 -15.88 -19.20
C THR A 29 57.16 -16.82 -20.36
N GLN A 30 56.21 -17.61 -20.86
CA GLN A 30 56.42 -18.54 -21.99
C GLN A 30 56.44 -17.84 -23.36
N GLY A 31 55.55 -16.86 -23.59
CA GLY A 31 55.61 -16.01 -24.80
C GLY A 31 56.90 -15.18 -24.88
N LEU A 32 57.37 -14.67 -23.73
CA LEU A 32 58.68 -14.02 -23.63
C LEU A 32 59.84 -14.99 -23.93
N ALA A 33 59.74 -16.26 -23.56
CA ALA A 33 60.79 -17.25 -23.81
C ALA A 33 60.95 -17.54 -25.31
N LEU A 34 59.86 -17.71 -26.07
CA LEU A 34 59.92 -17.87 -27.53
C LEU A 34 60.50 -16.62 -28.21
N GLN A 35 60.10 -15.41 -27.79
CA GLN A 35 60.68 -14.16 -28.29
C GLN A 35 62.18 -14.05 -27.99
N GLN A 36 62.62 -14.44 -26.78
CA GLN A 36 64.05 -14.44 -26.43
C GLN A 36 64.86 -15.45 -27.25
N GLN A 37 64.32 -16.64 -27.53
CA GLN A 37 64.98 -17.63 -28.40
C GLN A 37 65.08 -17.14 -29.84
N LEU A 38 64.02 -16.50 -30.37
CA LEU A 38 64.03 -15.87 -31.69
C LEU A 38 65.04 -14.71 -31.77
N GLN A 39 65.13 -13.88 -30.74
CA GLN A 39 66.12 -12.80 -30.65
C GLN A 39 67.56 -13.33 -30.58
N ARG A 40 67.80 -14.43 -29.84
CA ARG A 40 69.12 -15.09 -29.81
C ARG A 40 69.48 -15.70 -31.16
N LEU A 41 68.50 -16.28 -31.87
CA LEU A 41 68.70 -16.79 -33.22
C LEU A 41 69.03 -15.65 -34.20
N GLU A 42 68.34 -14.52 -34.10
CA GLU A 42 68.63 -13.29 -34.85
C GLU A 42 70.05 -12.77 -34.55
N GLU A 43 70.46 -12.74 -33.29
CA GLU A 43 71.78 -12.32 -32.83
C GLU A 43 72.90 -13.19 -33.43
N VAL A 44 72.77 -14.52 -33.41
CA VAL A 44 73.75 -15.45 -34.03
C VAL A 44 73.88 -15.22 -35.54
N ILE A 45 72.77 -14.92 -36.23
CA ILE A 45 72.78 -14.67 -37.68
C ILE A 45 73.36 -13.28 -38.02
N VAL A 46 73.16 -12.27 -37.15
CA VAL A 46 73.49 -10.86 -37.45
C VAL A 46 74.85 -10.43 -36.90
N LEU A 47 75.25 -10.90 -35.72
CA LEU A 47 76.47 -10.50 -35.00
C LEU A 47 77.64 -11.48 -35.17
N ASP A 48 77.40 -12.80 -35.06
CA ASP A 48 78.46 -13.83 -35.20
C ASP A 48 78.65 -14.30 -36.65
N GLY A 49 77.69 -14.03 -37.52
CA GLY A 49 77.77 -14.37 -38.93
C GLY A 49 78.74 -13.48 -39.73
N LEU A 50 79.77 -14.06 -40.34
CA LEU A 50 80.70 -13.31 -41.20
C LEU A 50 79.96 -12.88 -42.48
N LYS A 51 79.65 -11.59 -42.60
CA LYS A 51 79.01 -11.00 -43.79
C LYS A 51 80.04 -10.81 -44.89
N LEU A 52 79.86 -11.50 -46.01
CA LEU A 52 80.76 -11.40 -47.17
C LEU A 52 80.51 -10.08 -47.92
N PRO A 53 81.44 -9.10 -47.93
CA PRO A 53 81.24 -7.85 -48.67
C PRO A 53 81.14 -8.16 -50.17
N LEU A 54 80.12 -7.61 -50.84
CA LEU A 54 79.64 -7.89 -52.21
C LEU A 54 78.70 -9.10 -52.42
N THR A 55 78.42 -9.93 -51.42
CA THR A 55 77.38 -10.97 -51.54
C THR A 55 76.37 -10.86 -50.41
N GLN A 56 75.08 -11.06 -50.68
CA GLN A 56 74.03 -11.11 -49.63
C GLN A 56 74.10 -12.40 -48.79
N ARG A 57 75.30 -12.98 -48.60
CA ARG A 57 75.51 -14.28 -47.95
C ARG A 57 76.25 -14.07 -46.64
N THR A 58 75.78 -14.74 -45.60
CA THR A 58 76.35 -14.73 -44.25
C THR A 58 76.83 -16.13 -43.93
N ILE A 59 78.08 -16.25 -43.48
CA ILE A 59 78.64 -17.52 -42.99
C ILE A 59 78.34 -17.61 -41.51
N VAL A 60 77.57 -18.61 -41.10
CA VAL A 60 77.14 -18.82 -39.71
C VAL A 60 77.61 -20.20 -39.25
N ASP A 61 77.96 -20.32 -37.98
CA ASP A 61 78.27 -21.62 -37.36
C ASP A 61 77.03 -22.51 -37.40
N GLU A 62 77.14 -23.61 -38.15
CA GLU A 62 76.05 -24.56 -38.39
C GLU A 62 75.57 -25.21 -37.08
N GLU A 63 76.49 -25.52 -36.16
CA GLU A 63 76.19 -26.22 -34.91
C GLU A 63 75.43 -25.29 -33.95
N GLN A 64 75.87 -24.03 -33.84
CA GLN A 64 75.18 -23.02 -33.04
C GLN A 64 73.81 -22.67 -33.63
N LEU A 65 73.70 -22.49 -34.94
CA LEU A 65 72.44 -22.17 -35.61
C LEU A 65 71.41 -23.30 -35.45
N LEU A 66 71.83 -24.57 -35.63
CA LEU A 66 70.96 -25.71 -35.39
C LEU A 66 70.48 -25.79 -33.94
N SER A 67 71.38 -25.56 -32.98
CA SER A 67 71.02 -25.62 -31.56
C SER A 67 69.97 -24.57 -31.17
N GLN A 68 70.09 -23.35 -31.70
CA GLN A 68 69.11 -22.28 -31.48
C GLN A 68 67.79 -22.53 -32.22
N LEU A 69 67.84 -23.06 -33.45
CA LEU A 69 66.64 -23.46 -34.19
C LEU A 69 65.87 -24.57 -33.46
N LEU A 70 66.58 -25.58 -32.94
CA LEU A 70 66.00 -26.64 -32.12
C LEU A 70 65.43 -26.10 -30.80
N ALA A 71 66.05 -25.08 -30.19
CA ALA A 71 65.53 -24.43 -29.00
C ALA A 71 64.22 -23.65 -29.28
N VAL A 72 64.13 -22.97 -30.43
CA VAL A 72 62.89 -22.35 -30.90
C VAL A 72 61.82 -23.41 -31.16
N GLU A 73 62.15 -24.48 -31.88
CA GLU A 73 61.24 -25.61 -32.16
C GLU A 73 60.68 -26.23 -30.87
N ARG A 74 61.51 -26.35 -29.83
CA ARG A 74 61.10 -26.89 -28.53
C ARG A 74 60.16 -25.96 -27.76
N SER A 75 60.24 -24.65 -27.99
CA SER A 75 59.44 -23.63 -27.28
C SER A 75 58.08 -23.31 -27.92
N ILE A 76 57.91 -23.56 -29.22
CA ILE A 76 56.64 -23.33 -29.94
C ILE A 76 55.47 -24.15 -29.37
N PRO A 77 55.58 -25.48 -29.15
CA PRO A 77 54.48 -26.30 -28.66
C PRO A 77 53.95 -25.85 -27.30
N ASP A 78 54.84 -25.43 -26.41
CA ASP A 78 54.47 -24.95 -25.07
C ASP A 78 53.75 -23.60 -25.15
N THR A 79 54.18 -22.71 -26.05
CA THR A 79 53.52 -21.42 -26.29
C THR A 79 52.12 -21.60 -26.90
N VAL A 80 51.95 -22.57 -27.80
CA VAL A 80 50.64 -22.90 -28.39
C VAL A 80 49.70 -23.49 -27.34
N ARG A 81 50.16 -24.42 -26.48
CA ARG A 81 49.37 -24.95 -25.35
C ARG A 81 48.91 -23.84 -24.41
N ALA A 82 49.80 -22.91 -24.08
CA ALA A 82 49.44 -21.76 -23.26
C ALA A 82 48.34 -20.89 -23.90
N ALA A 83 48.41 -20.66 -25.21
CA ALA A 83 47.38 -19.92 -25.93
C ALA A 83 46.03 -20.67 -25.95
N GLU A 84 46.04 -21.99 -26.12
CA GLU A 84 44.84 -22.84 -26.03
C GLU A 84 44.20 -22.79 -24.64
N ASP A 85 45.00 -22.81 -23.57
CA ASP A 85 44.51 -22.71 -22.20
C ASP A 85 43.87 -21.35 -21.92
N ILE A 86 44.44 -20.26 -22.46
CA ILE A 86 43.84 -18.91 -22.38
C ILE A 86 42.50 -18.88 -23.13
N LEU A 87 42.44 -19.46 -24.33
CA LEU A 87 41.20 -19.51 -25.11
C LEU A 87 40.11 -20.29 -24.37
N LYS A 88 40.43 -21.45 -23.82
CA LYS A 88 39.51 -22.23 -22.98
C LYS A 88 39.05 -21.43 -21.76
N GLY A 89 39.98 -20.79 -21.04
CA GLY A 89 39.64 -19.96 -19.88
C GLY A 89 38.73 -18.78 -20.25
N LYS A 90 38.97 -18.13 -21.39
CA LYS A 90 38.09 -17.08 -21.92
C LYS A 90 36.69 -17.62 -22.22
N GLU A 91 36.60 -18.78 -22.87
CA GLU A 91 35.34 -19.41 -23.24
C GLU A 91 34.52 -19.80 -22.00
N GLU A 92 35.19 -20.31 -20.96
CA GLU A 92 34.57 -20.58 -19.66
C GLU A 92 34.05 -19.30 -18.99
N ILE A 93 34.84 -18.23 -18.97
CA ILE A 93 34.42 -16.93 -18.40
C ILE A 93 33.20 -16.39 -19.16
N LEU A 94 33.22 -16.41 -20.50
CA LEU A 94 32.10 -15.95 -21.30
C LEU A 94 30.85 -16.80 -21.07
N SER A 95 30.99 -18.12 -20.99
CA SER A 95 29.88 -19.03 -20.70
C SER A 95 29.26 -18.72 -19.32
N ARG A 96 30.09 -18.60 -18.28
CA ARG A 96 29.63 -18.24 -16.92
C ARG A 96 28.97 -16.87 -16.89
N ALA A 97 29.55 -15.88 -17.58
CA ALA A 97 28.98 -14.53 -17.66
C ALA A 97 27.61 -14.53 -18.36
N HIS A 98 27.44 -15.32 -19.43
CA HIS A 98 26.15 -15.47 -20.11
C HIS A 98 25.11 -16.14 -19.21
N GLN A 99 25.48 -17.23 -18.52
CA GLN A 99 24.59 -17.90 -17.58
C GLN A 99 24.15 -16.97 -16.46
N TYR A 100 25.10 -16.25 -15.85
CA TYR A 100 24.80 -15.28 -14.81
C TYR A 100 23.89 -14.15 -15.30
N ALA A 101 24.15 -13.60 -16.49
CA ALA A 101 23.30 -12.57 -17.08
C ALA A 101 21.87 -13.08 -17.32
N GLN A 102 21.72 -14.31 -17.80
CA GLN A 102 20.40 -14.92 -18.01
C GLN A 102 19.65 -15.14 -16.69
N GLU A 103 20.33 -15.63 -15.65
CA GLU A 103 19.74 -15.78 -14.32
C GLU A 103 19.34 -14.43 -13.71
N LEU A 104 20.19 -13.41 -13.90
CA LEU A 104 19.90 -12.06 -13.42
C LEU A 104 18.67 -11.48 -14.10
N ILE A 105 18.57 -11.58 -15.42
CA ILE A 105 17.38 -11.11 -16.18
C ILE A 105 16.14 -11.86 -15.71
N LYS A 106 16.21 -13.19 -15.61
CA LYS A 106 15.08 -14.02 -15.17
C LYS A 106 14.60 -13.65 -13.75
N SER A 107 15.53 -13.43 -12.82
CA SER A 107 15.18 -13.03 -11.45
C SER A 107 14.60 -11.60 -11.40
N ALA A 108 15.11 -10.69 -12.22
CA ALA A 108 14.58 -9.33 -12.34
C ALA A 108 13.16 -9.33 -12.91
N GLU A 109 12.89 -10.11 -13.96
CA GLU A 109 11.56 -10.27 -14.56
C GLU A 109 10.56 -10.86 -13.56
N GLN A 110 10.96 -11.91 -12.84
CA GLN A 110 10.11 -12.52 -11.80
C GLN A 110 9.77 -11.51 -10.70
N ARG A 111 10.75 -10.73 -10.23
CA ARG A 111 10.52 -9.72 -9.20
C ARG A 111 9.64 -8.57 -9.71
N ALA A 112 9.83 -8.15 -10.95
CA ALA A 112 8.99 -7.13 -11.58
C ALA A 112 7.53 -7.62 -11.71
N ALA A 113 7.32 -8.87 -12.09
CA ALA A 113 5.98 -9.47 -12.15
C ALA A 113 5.32 -9.51 -10.77
N GLN A 114 6.04 -9.94 -9.72
CA GLN A 114 5.53 -9.94 -8.35
C GLN A 114 5.10 -8.54 -7.89
N ILE A 115 5.93 -7.52 -8.13
CA ILE A 115 5.62 -6.13 -7.77
C ILE A 115 4.39 -5.62 -8.54
N ALA A 116 4.25 -5.98 -9.82
CA ALA A 116 3.10 -5.58 -10.62
C ALA A 116 1.80 -6.22 -10.11
N ASP A 117 1.85 -7.49 -9.70
CA ASP A 117 0.72 -8.19 -9.09
C ASP A 117 0.32 -7.54 -7.75
N GLU A 118 1.30 -7.27 -6.88
CA GLU A 118 1.07 -6.56 -5.61
C GLU A 118 0.46 -5.17 -5.82
N LEU A 119 0.97 -4.40 -6.77
CA LEU A 119 0.45 -3.08 -7.11
C LEU A 119 -1.01 -3.17 -7.61
N THR A 120 -1.33 -4.20 -8.38
CA THR A 120 -2.69 -4.42 -8.88
C THR A 120 -3.66 -4.67 -7.73
N ILE A 121 -3.27 -5.49 -6.75
CA ILE A 121 -4.08 -5.75 -5.54
C ILE A 121 -4.29 -4.46 -4.74
N ILE A 122 -3.24 -3.67 -4.55
CA ILE A 122 -3.32 -2.39 -3.81
C ILE A 122 -4.27 -1.42 -4.53
N GLN A 123 -4.11 -1.23 -5.84
CA GLN A 123 -4.98 -0.35 -6.61
C GLN A 123 -6.44 -0.80 -6.59
N GLN A 124 -6.69 -2.11 -6.67
CA GLN A 124 -8.03 -2.67 -6.58
C GLN A 124 -8.63 -2.41 -5.19
N ALA A 125 -7.88 -2.69 -4.13
CA ALA A 125 -8.30 -2.44 -2.75
C ALA A 125 -8.59 -0.95 -2.50
N GLU A 126 -7.76 -0.04 -3.03
CA GLU A 126 -7.99 1.40 -2.94
C GLU A 126 -9.28 1.83 -3.67
N ARG A 127 -9.53 1.30 -4.88
CA ARG A 127 -10.77 1.57 -5.61
C ARG A 127 -12.00 1.10 -4.85
N GLU A 128 -11.96 -0.12 -4.32
CA GLU A 128 -13.05 -0.69 -3.51
C GLU A 128 -13.28 0.12 -2.23
N ALA A 129 -12.21 0.49 -1.53
CA ALA A 129 -12.30 1.32 -0.33
C ALA A 129 -12.92 2.70 -0.65
N GLN A 130 -12.51 3.34 -1.75
CA GLN A 130 -13.09 4.61 -2.19
C GLN A 130 -14.58 4.47 -2.57
N GLN A 131 -14.96 3.38 -3.22
CA GLN A 131 -16.36 3.09 -3.54
C GLN A 131 -17.19 2.88 -2.27
N LEU A 132 -16.68 2.08 -1.33
CA LEU A 132 -17.34 1.83 -0.05
C LEU A 132 -17.50 3.12 0.75
N GLN A 133 -16.48 3.97 0.82
CA GLN A 133 -16.57 5.27 1.50
C GLN A 133 -17.65 6.16 0.88
N LYS A 134 -17.70 6.26 -0.45
CA LYS A 134 -18.74 7.04 -1.15
C LYS A 134 -20.14 6.47 -0.87
N GLN A 135 -20.29 5.15 -0.90
CA GLN A 135 -21.55 4.49 -0.62
C GLN A 135 -22.00 4.76 0.82
N VAL A 136 -21.13 4.53 1.81
CA VAL A 136 -21.41 4.79 3.22
C VAL A 136 -21.76 6.26 3.45
N GLN A 137 -21.05 7.19 2.82
CA GLN A 137 -21.36 8.62 2.93
C GLN A 137 -22.78 8.92 2.41
N SER A 138 -23.13 8.42 1.22
CA SER A 138 -24.47 8.58 0.66
C SER A 138 -25.55 7.94 1.52
N GLU A 139 -25.29 6.77 2.09
CA GLU A 139 -26.22 6.07 2.98
C GLU A 139 -26.43 6.82 4.29
N VAL A 140 -25.37 7.35 4.89
CA VAL A 140 -25.44 8.16 6.11
C VAL A 140 -26.22 9.45 5.86
N GLU A 141 -25.99 10.13 4.74
CA GLU A 141 -26.73 11.32 4.36
C GLU A 141 -28.23 11.02 4.15
N ALA A 142 -28.55 9.93 3.45
CA ALA A 142 -29.92 9.48 3.25
C ALA A 142 -30.61 9.11 4.57
N LEU A 143 -29.93 8.38 5.45
CA LEU A 143 -30.44 7.99 6.77
C LEU A 143 -30.66 9.21 7.67
N ARG A 144 -29.74 10.18 7.62
CA ARG A 144 -29.87 11.45 8.34
C ARG A 144 -31.09 12.22 7.87
N GLN A 145 -31.28 12.35 6.56
CA GLN A 145 -32.42 13.06 5.98
C GLN A 145 -33.74 12.37 6.35
N ARG A 146 -33.76 11.04 6.30
CA ARG A 146 -34.90 10.24 6.75
C ARG A 146 -35.21 10.48 8.23
N ASN A 147 -34.22 10.40 9.11
CA ASN A 147 -34.39 10.65 10.55
C ASN A 147 -34.95 12.05 10.82
N ILE A 148 -34.41 13.08 10.17
CA ILE A 148 -34.93 14.46 10.30
C ILE A 148 -36.41 14.49 9.90
N SER A 149 -36.77 13.88 8.77
CA SER A 149 -38.16 13.85 8.32
C SER A 149 -39.09 13.09 9.27
N GLU A 150 -38.63 11.99 9.87
CA GLU A 150 -39.40 11.19 10.83
C GLU A 150 -39.60 11.96 12.15
N VAL A 151 -38.55 12.60 12.67
CA VAL A 151 -38.62 13.45 13.86
C VAL A 151 -39.55 14.64 13.63
N GLU A 152 -39.48 15.29 12.47
CA GLU A 152 -40.39 16.38 12.13
C GLU A 152 -41.85 15.95 12.01
N ARG A 153 -42.12 14.76 11.45
CA ARG A 153 -43.48 14.21 11.38
C ARG A 153 -44.01 13.91 12.77
N ALA A 154 -43.22 13.22 13.60
CA ALA A 154 -43.58 12.92 14.98
C ALA A 154 -43.86 14.19 15.77
N ARG A 155 -43.00 15.20 15.66
CA ARG A 155 -43.19 16.51 16.31
C ARG A 155 -44.46 17.22 15.83
N ARG A 156 -44.76 17.18 14.53
CA ARG A 156 -46.00 17.78 14.00
C ARG A 156 -47.23 17.07 14.51
N GLN A 157 -47.21 15.75 14.55
CA GLN A 157 -48.32 14.95 15.06
C GLN A 157 -48.57 15.23 16.55
N THR A 158 -47.52 15.20 17.38
CA THR A 158 -47.68 15.49 18.82
C THR A 158 -48.15 16.91 19.07
N GLN A 159 -47.69 17.89 18.28
CA GLN A 159 -48.20 19.25 18.37
C GLN A 159 -49.70 19.34 18.04
N GLN A 160 -50.15 18.66 16.97
CA GLN A 160 -51.56 18.61 16.61
C GLN A 160 -52.41 17.94 17.69
N GLU A 161 -51.95 16.82 18.25
CA GLU A 161 -52.63 16.11 19.34
C GLU A 161 -52.73 16.99 20.59
N LEU A 162 -51.65 17.69 20.96
CA LEU A 162 -51.65 18.63 22.09
C LEU A 162 -52.61 19.80 21.88
N ASP A 163 -52.64 20.38 20.68
CA ASP A 163 -53.52 21.50 20.38
C ASP A 163 -54.99 21.05 20.35
N ALA A 164 -55.28 19.87 19.80
CA ALA A 164 -56.62 19.27 19.85
C ALA A 164 -57.07 18.98 21.28
N MET A 165 -56.19 18.39 22.11
CA MET A 165 -56.48 18.11 23.51
C MET A 165 -56.75 19.40 24.29
N ARG A 166 -55.94 20.45 24.08
CA ARG A 166 -56.16 21.77 24.69
C ARG A 166 -57.51 22.37 24.33
N GLN A 167 -57.88 22.33 23.05
CA GLN A 167 -59.18 22.84 22.59
C GLN A 167 -60.34 22.05 23.21
N ALA A 168 -60.23 20.72 23.27
CA ALA A 168 -61.24 19.88 23.89
C ALA A 168 -61.41 20.20 25.38
N THR A 169 -60.31 20.25 26.15
CA THR A 169 -60.35 20.62 27.58
C THR A 169 -60.92 22.02 27.79
N GLN A 170 -60.57 22.99 26.94
CA GLN A 170 -61.15 24.33 27.04
C GLN A 170 -62.66 24.32 26.82
N ALA A 171 -63.14 23.62 25.79
CA ALA A 171 -64.57 23.50 25.51
C ALA A 171 -65.32 22.80 26.65
N GLU A 172 -64.73 21.76 27.24
CA GLU A 172 -65.28 21.06 28.41
C GLU A 172 -65.37 21.99 29.62
N CYS A 173 -64.31 22.76 29.93
CA CYS A 173 -64.35 23.74 31.01
C CYS A 173 -65.45 24.78 30.79
N GLU A 174 -65.55 25.34 29.58
CA GLU A 174 -66.61 26.30 29.24
C GLU A 174 -68.01 25.69 29.38
N GLN A 175 -68.18 24.41 29.01
CA GLN A 175 -69.44 23.71 29.18
C GLN A 175 -69.78 23.50 30.65
N ILE A 176 -68.83 23.01 31.46
CA ILE A 176 -69.02 22.80 32.90
C ILE A 176 -69.39 24.13 33.58
N HIS A 177 -68.72 25.23 33.23
CA HIS A 177 -69.05 26.55 33.77
C HIS A 177 -70.48 26.97 33.40
N ARG A 178 -70.88 26.85 32.13
CA ARG A 178 -72.26 27.15 31.70
C ARG A 178 -73.30 26.30 32.42
N GLU A 179 -73.04 25.01 32.59
CA GLU A 179 -73.94 24.09 33.29
C GLU A 179 -74.07 24.44 34.78
N ALA A 180 -72.96 24.81 35.43
CA ALA A 180 -72.95 25.25 36.81
C ALA A 180 -73.74 26.56 37.00
N ASP A 181 -73.57 27.53 36.10
CA ASP A 181 -74.33 28.79 36.12
C ASP A 181 -75.83 28.54 35.97
N LEU A 182 -76.24 27.71 35.00
CA LEU A 182 -77.64 27.33 34.79
C LEU A 182 -78.24 26.60 36.00
N TYR A 183 -77.45 25.75 36.67
CA TYR A 183 -77.87 25.09 37.89
C TYR A 183 -78.04 26.07 39.04
N ALA A 184 -77.09 27.00 39.22
CA ALA A 184 -77.17 28.04 40.24
C ALA A 184 -78.42 28.91 40.06
N ASP A 185 -78.70 29.37 38.83
CA ASP A 185 -79.90 30.13 38.51
C ASP A 185 -81.19 29.36 38.83
N ARG A 186 -81.24 28.07 38.51
CA ARG A 186 -82.39 27.21 38.83
C ARG A 186 -82.61 27.12 40.34
N VAL A 187 -81.55 26.80 41.09
CA VAL A 187 -81.63 26.66 42.56
C VAL A 187 -82.05 27.99 43.21
N LEU A 188 -81.48 29.12 42.77
CA LEU A 188 -81.85 30.44 43.28
C LEU A 188 -83.31 30.78 42.99
N LYS A 189 -83.80 30.46 41.79
CA LYS A 189 -85.21 30.66 41.43
C LYS A 189 -86.15 29.80 42.27
N ASP A 190 -85.79 28.54 42.51
CA ASP A 190 -86.60 27.65 43.36
C ASP A 190 -86.65 28.16 44.81
N LEU A 191 -85.52 28.64 45.35
CA LEU A 191 -85.44 29.27 46.67
C LEU A 191 -86.27 30.55 46.75
N GLU A 192 -86.24 31.40 45.72
CA GLU A 192 -87.06 32.62 45.64
C GLU A 192 -88.56 32.28 45.74
N VAL A 193 -89.01 31.27 44.98
CA VAL A 193 -90.39 30.81 45.01
C VAL A 193 -90.76 30.26 46.40
N GLN A 194 -89.90 29.45 47.00
CA GLN A 194 -90.12 28.89 48.34
C GLN A 194 -90.19 29.98 49.42
N LEU A 195 -89.25 30.93 49.45
CA LEU A 195 -89.27 32.04 50.39
C LEU A 195 -90.50 32.95 50.17
N GLY A 196 -90.87 33.20 48.91
CA GLY A 196 -92.07 33.96 48.57
C GLY A 196 -93.36 33.30 49.09
N THR A 197 -93.46 31.97 49.02
CA THR A 197 -94.60 31.23 49.59
C THR A 197 -94.61 31.29 51.12
N MET A 198 -93.46 31.10 51.78
CA MET A 198 -93.36 31.25 53.24
C MET A 198 -93.75 32.65 53.72
N LEU A 199 -93.28 33.70 53.05
CA LEU A 199 -93.66 35.08 53.37
C LEU A 199 -95.16 35.34 53.21
N LYS A 200 -95.80 34.78 52.16
CA LYS A 200 -97.26 34.85 52.01
C LYS A 200 -97.98 34.18 53.18
N VAL A 201 -97.53 32.99 53.59
CA VAL A 201 -98.11 32.28 54.75
C VAL A 201 -97.96 33.11 56.03
N ILE A 202 -96.78 33.69 56.29
CA ILE A 202 -96.55 34.54 57.47
C ILE A 202 -97.43 35.80 57.43
N ASN A 203 -97.52 36.49 56.29
CA ASN A 203 -98.34 37.70 56.15
C ASN A 203 -99.84 37.39 56.35
N ASN A 204 -100.32 36.28 55.80
CA ASN A 204 -101.69 35.81 56.03
C ASN A 204 -101.90 35.52 57.52
N GLY A 205 -101.02 34.77 58.17
CA GLY A 205 -101.09 34.48 59.61
C GLY A 205 -101.10 35.76 60.47
N ARG A 206 -100.23 36.75 60.16
CA ARG A 206 -100.23 38.06 60.81
C ARG A 206 -101.52 38.84 60.58
N SER A 207 -102.09 38.80 59.36
CA SER A 207 -103.37 39.44 59.07
C SER A 207 -104.54 38.80 59.80
N HIS A 208 -104.51 37.48 60.03
CA HIS A 208 -105.52 36.79 60.84
C HIS A 208 -105.46 37.25 62.30
N LEU A 209 -104.26 37.32 62.89
CA LEU A 209 -104.08 37.79 64.27
C LEU A 209 -104.53 39.24 64.50
N LYS A 210 -104.33 40.12 63.51
CA LYS A 210 -104.82 41.51 63.56
C LYS A 210 -106.34 41.66 63.44
N LYS A 211 -107.05 40.65 62.90
CA LYS A 211 -108.51 40.64 62.80
C LYS A 211 -109.17 39.97 64.03
N SER A 212 -108.42 39.19 64.78
CA SER A 212 -108.87 38.49 65.99
C SER A 212 -108.50 39.20 67.29
N ALA A 213 -107.91 40.40 67.22
CA ALA A 213 -107.67 41.32 68.32
C ALA A 213 -108.58 42.55 68.14
#